data_AF-A4AJY4-F1
#
_entry.id   AF-A4AJY4-F1
#
_cell.length_a   1.000
_cell.length_b   1.000
_cell.length_c   1.000
_cell.angle_alpha   90.00
_cell.angle_beta   90.00
_cell.angle_gamma   90.00
#
_symmetry.space_group_name_H-M   'P 1'
#
loop_
_entity.id
_entity.type
_entity.pdbx_description
1 polymer ?
#
loop_
_entity_poly.entity_id
_entity_poly.type
_entity_poly.pdbx_seq_one_letter_code
_entity_poly.pdbx_strand_id
1 'polypeptide(L)'
;MSAFMNSIEAGARGVLLSRIKSLTEALRSADPAHQLLRGGWAVSASTMKAKFNLPATNLSDTERLRLAAKRENRRAMMQANQEFRFGQVLAVRAIKKSGVSTVAALKAVGISRSGYCDWGIKLDANFRAEEL
;
A
#
# COMPACT_ATOMS: atom_id res chain seq x y z
N MET A 1 -18.80 6.70 -31.28
CA MET A 1 -17.56 5.90 -31.10
C MET A 1 -17.65 4.82 -30.00
N SER A 2 -18.46 4.97 -28.95
CA SER A 2 -18.55 4.00 -27.83
C SER A 2 -19.08 2.60 -28.23
N ALA A 3 -20.12 2.51 -29.05
CA ALA A 3 -20.76 1.22 -29.38
C ALA A 3 -19.88 0.25 -30.20
N PHE A 4 -18.99 0.78 -31.06
CA PHE A 4 -18.09 -0.03 -31.89
C PHE A 4 -16.97 -0.68 -31.06
N MET A 5 -16.39 0.08 -30.13
CA MET A 5 -15.37 -0.44 -29.20
C MET A 5 -15.95 -1.52 -28.27
N ASN A 6 -17.19 -1.35 -27.81
CA ASN A 6 -17.88 -2.36 -27.01
C ASN A 6 -18.11 -3.67 -27.79
N SER A 7 -18.39 -3.58 -29.10
CA SER A 7 -18.57 -4.76 -29.97
C SER A 7 -17.26 -5.52 -30.20
N ILE A 8 -16.16 -4.79 -30.46
CA ILE A 8 -14.81 -5.37 -30.60
C ILE A 8 -14.39 -6.03 -29.29
N GLU A 9 -14.64 -5.38 -28.15
CA GLU A 9 -14.31 -5.92 -26.84
C GLU A 9 -15.14 -7.19 -26.54
N ALA A 10 -16.43 -7.19 -26.87
CA ALA A 10 -17.28 -8.38 -26.75
C ALA A 10 -16.79 -9.53 -27.63
N GLY A 11 -16.36 -9.25 -28.86
CA GLY A 11 -15.76 -10.24 -29.77
C GLY A 11 -14.45 -10.83 -29.23
N ALA A 12 -13.55 -9.97 -28.75
CA ALA A 12 -12.28 -10.40 -28.15
C ALA A 12 -12.51 -11.25 -26.88
N ARG A 13 -13.49 -10.87 -26.04
CA ARG A 13 -13.90 -11.67 -24.87
C ARG A 13 -14.43 -13.04 -25.27
N GLY A 14 -15.25 -13.12 -26.32
CA GLY A 14 -15.77 -14.38 -26.85
C GLY A 14 -14.66 -15.34 -27.30
N VAL A 15 -13.68 -14.82 -28.04
CA VAL A 15 -12.52 -15.61 -28.51
C VAL A 15 -11.68 -16.11 -27.34
N LEU A 16 -11.42 -15.26 -26.35
CA LEU A 16 -10.65 -15.63 -25.15
C LEU A 16 -11.37 -16.71 -24.34
N LEU A 17 -12.68 -16.58 -24.11
CA LEU A 17 -13.47 -17.57 -23.38
C LEU A 17 -13.51 -18.93 -24.10
N SER A 18 -13.64 -18.90 -25.44
CA SER A 18 -13.57 -20.11 -26.27
C SER A 18 -12.21 -20.81 -26.10
N ARG A 19 -11.11 -20.05 -26.16
CA ARG A 19 -9.76 -20.61 -26.01
C ARG A 19 -9.47 -21.16 -24.62
N ILE A 20 -9.94 -20.45 -23.58
CA ILE A 20 -9.89 -20.93 -22.19
C ILE A 20 -10.62 -22.26 -22.05
N LYS A 21 -11.81 -22.39 -22.65
CA LYS A 21 -12.57 -23.63 -22.64
C LYS A 21 -11.81 -24.77 -23.30
N SER A 22 -11.25 -24.55 -24.51
CA SER A 22 -10.48 -25.57 -25.23
C SER A 22 -9.23 -26.02 -24.45
N LEU A 23 -8.50 -25.09 -23.85
CA LEU A 23 -7.32 -25.41 -23.03
C LEU A 23 -7.69 -26.17 -21.76
N THR A 24 -8.82 -25.84 -21.15
CA THR A 24 -9.32 -26.55 -19.95
C THR A 24 -9.70 -27.99 -20.30
N GLU A 25 -10.30 -28.22 -21.46
CA GLU A 25 -10.65 -29.56 -21.93
C GLU A 25 -9.40 -30.40 -22.20
N ALA A 26 -8.41 -29.82 -22.90
CA ALA A 26 -7.13 -30.46 -23.13
C ALA A 26 -6.37 -30.76 -21.82
N LEU A 27 -6.52 -29.90 -20.81
CA LEU A 27 -5.94 -30.14 -19.50
C LEU A 27 -6.64 -31.28 -18.76
N ARG A 28 -7.97 -31.40 -18.86
CA ARG A 28 -8.71 -32.53 -18.25
C ARG A 28 -8.31 -33.88 -18.86
N SER A 29 -8.03 -33.91 -20.15
CA SER A 29 -7.60 -35.15 -20.81
C SER A 29 -6.16 -35.52 -20.48
N ALA A 30 -5.27 -34.53 -20.33
CA ALA A 30 -3.85 -34.76 -20.05
C ALA A 30 -3.54 -35.01 -18.56
N ASP A 31 -4.13 -34.24 -17.64
CA ASP A 31 -3.96 -34.37 -16.19
C ASP A 31 -5.26 -34.01 -15.45
N PRO A 32 -6.12 -34.99 -15.16
CA PRO A 32 -7.40 -34.75 -14.48
C PRO A 32 -7.22 -34.30 -13.02
N ALA A 33 -6.05 -34.53 -12.41
CA ALA A 33 -5.77 -34.15 -11.03
C ALA A 33 -5.18 -32.74 -10.89
N HIS A 34 -4.96 -32.04 -12.02
CA HIS A 34 -4.28 -30.76 -12.08
C HIS A 34 -4.93 -29.69 -11.18
N GLN A 35 -4.11 -28.92 -10.47
CA GLN A 35 -4.57 -27.95 -9.46
C GLN A 35 -5.55 -26.91 -10.03
N LEU A 36 -5.36 -26.50 -11.28
CA LEU A 36 -6.24 -25.55 -11.99
C LEU A 36 -7.66 -26.07 -12.21
N LEU A 37 -7.88 -27.39 -12.24
CA LEU A 37 -9.20 -28.00 -12.42
C LEU A 37 -9.97 -28.10 -11.09
N ARG A 38 -9.25 -28.21 -9.95
CA ARG A 38 -9.86 -28.41 -8.62
C ARG A 38 -10.54 -27.16 -8.06
N GLY A 39 -10.06 -25.98 -8.43
CA GLY A 39 -10.57 -24.70 -7.90
C GLY A 39 -11.75 -24.11 -8.66
N GLY A 40 -12.09 -24.66 -9.84
CA GLY A 40 -12.94 -23.99 -10.82
C GLY A 40 -12.31 -22.70 -11.33
N TRP A 41 -12.50 -22.39 -12.62
CA TRP A 41 -12.20 -21.04 -13.13
C TRP A 41 -13.02 -19.96 -12.44
N ALA A 42 -14.06 -20.36 -11.70
CA ALA A 42 -14.76 -19.57 -10.72
C ALA A 42 -13.87 -19.32 -9.49
N VAL A 43 -12.76 -18.60 -9.71
CA VAL A 43 -12.37 -17.57 -8.75
C VAL A 43 -13.63 -16.73 -8.57
N SER A 44 -14.34 -16.93 -7.46
CA SER A 44 -15.58 -16.23 -7.16
C SER A 44 -15.39 -14.77 -7.53
N ALA A 45 -16.38 -14.12 -8.11
CA ALA A 45 -16.31 -12.69 -8.39
C ALA A 45 -15.89 -11.89 -7.11
N SER A 46 -16.13 -12.44 -5.92
CA SER A 46 -15.62 -11.91 -4.65
C SER A 46 -14.10 -12.04 -4.47
N THR A 47 -13.47 -13.10 -4.97
CA THR A 47 -12.02 -13.35 -4.87
C THR A 47 -11.22 -12.63 -5.96
N MET A 48 -11.78 -12.39 -7.16
CA MET A 48 -11.14 -11.53 -8.16
C MET A 48 -11.15 -10.04 -7.74
N LYS A 49 -12.20 -9.58 -7.05
CA LYS A 49 -12.23 -8.23 -6.45
C LYS A 49 -11.17 -8.02 -5.37
N ALA A 50 -10.70 -9.08 -4.72
CA ALA A 50 -9.69 -8.99 -3.66
C ALA A 50 -8.24 -8.97 -4.21
N LYS A 51 -7.99 -9.53 -5.40
CA LYS A 51 -6.64 -9.65 -5.97
C LYS A 51 -6.33 -8.65 -7.08
N PHE A 52 -7.35 -8.12 -7.76
CA PHE A 52 -7.17 -6.97 -8.62
C PHE A 52 -7.55 -5.72 -7.85
N ASN A 53 -6.54 -4.92 -7.48
CA ASN A 53 -6.71 -3.48 -7.30
C ASN A 53 -7.31 -2.94 -8.62
N LEU A 54 -8.63 -3.02 -8.76
CA LEU A 54 -9.32 -2.37 -9.86
C LEU A 54 -8.97 -0.88 -9.77
N PRO A 55 -8.59 -0.23 -10.89
CA PRO A 55 -8.54 1.21 -10.93
C PRO A 55 -9.92 1.74 -10.52
N ALA A 56 -9.94 2.93 -9.92
CA ALA A 56 -11.12 3.60 -9.37
C ALA A 56 -12.19 3.92 -10.44
N THR A 57 -12.78 2.91 -11.09
CA THR A 57 -13.70 3.10 -12.22
C THR A 57 -15.16 2.93 -11.80
N ASN A 58 -15.46 2.38 -10.62
CA ASN A 58 -16.84 2.19 -10.13
C ASN A 58 -17.18 2.92 -8.82
N LEU A 59 -16.29 3.75 -8.29
CA LEU A 59 -16.60 4.60 -7.13
C LEU A 59 -17.31 5.86 -7.60
N SER A 60 -18.38 6.26 -6.91
CA SER A 60 -19.00 7.56 -7.12
C SER A 60 -18.02 8.69 -6.81
N ASP A 61 -18.21 9.87 -7.39
CA ASP A 61 -17.32 11.02 -7.12
C ASP A 61 -17.29 11.37 -5.62
N THR A 62 -18.41 11.21 -4.92
CA THR A 62 -18.49 11.39 -3.47
C THR A 62 -17.63 10.38 -2.70
N GLU A 63 -17.61 9.11 -3.11
CA GLU A 63 -16.77 8.09 -2.50
C GLU A 63 -15.29 8.31 -2.80
N ARG A 64 -14.95 8.76 -4.01
CA ARG A 64 -13.57 9.12 -4.38
C ARG A 64 -13.05 10.27 -3.51
N LEU A 65 -13.84 11.33 -3.35
CA LEU A 65 -13.49 12.47 -2.50
C LEU A 65 -13.32 12.04 -1.03
N ARG A 66 -14.22 11.20 -0.51
CA ARG A 66 -14.12 10.67 0.86
C ARG A 66 -12.85 9.83 1.06
N LEU A 67 -12.47 9.00 0.10
CA LEU A 67 -11.25 8.20 0.16
C LEU A 67 -9.99 9.08 0.04
N ALA A 68 -10.00 10.09 -0.81
CA ALA A 68 -8.93 11.07 -0.91
C ALA A 68 -8.73 11.80 0.42
N ALA A 69 -9.79 12.36 1.00
CA ALA A 69 -9.76 13.03 2.30
C ALA A 69 -9.27 12.10 3.42
N LYS A 70 -9.70 10.84 3.44
CA LYS A 70 -9.21 9.85 4.42
C LYS A 70 -7.71 9.58 4.26
N ARG A 71 -7.20 9.50 3.03
CA ARG A 71 -5.77 9.32 2.75
C ARG A 71 -4.96 10.54 3.16
N GLU A 72 -5.47 11.74 2.89
CA GLU A 72 -4.86 13.00 3.28
C GLU A 72 -4.80 13.14 4.81
N ASN A 73 -5.91 12.91 5.51
CA ASN A 73 -5.93 12.92 6.98
C ASN A 73 -4.93 11.91 7.57
N ARG A 74 -4.81 10.72 6.97
CA ARG A 74 -3.81 9.72 7.40
C ARG A 74 -2.38 10.23 7.17
N ARG A 75 -2.11 10.88 6.04
CA ARG A 75 -0.79 11.48 5.76
C ARG A 75 -0.46 12.59 6.76
N ALA A 76 -1.41 13.50 7.00
CA ALA A 76 -1.25 14.59 7.97
C ALA A 76 -0.99 14.05 9.38
N MET A 77 -1.73 13.02 9.82
CA MET A 77 -1.49 12.39 11.12
C MET A 77 -0.10 11.74 11.22
N MET A 78 0.37 11.10 10.14
CA MET A 78 1.71 10.51 10.11
C MET A 78 2.80 11.58 10.15
N GLN A 79 2.61 12.69 9.44
CA GLN A 79 3.53 13.84 9.45
C GLN A 79 3.60 14.49 10.84
N ALA A 80 2.45 14.75 11.47
CA ALA A 80 2.41 15.33 12.81
C ALA A 80 3.13 14.44 13.84
N ASN A 81 2.95 13.12 13.77
CA ASN A 81 3.69 12.19 14.64
C ASN A 81 5.19 12.16 14.31
N GLN A 82 5.57 12.25 13.03
CA GLN A 82 6.97 12.33 12.63
C GLN A 82 7.64 13.60 13.20
N GLU A 83 7.03 14.76 13.03
CA GLU A 83 7.50 16.04 13.57
C GLU A 83 7.63 15.99 15.09
N PHE A 84 6.63 15.44 15.78
CA PHE A 84 6.69 15.24 17.23
C PHE A 84 7.90 14.40 17.65
N ARG A 85 8.15 13.28 16.97
CA ARG A 85 9.29 12.40 17.29
C ARG A 85 10.63 13.05 16.97
N PHE A 86 10.71 13.80 15.88
CA PHE A 86 11.90 14.59 15.54
C PHE A 86 12.17 15.67 16.59
N GLY A 87 11.14 16.36 17.06
CA GLY A 87 11.24 17.30 18.17
C GLY A 87 11.82 16.67 19.44
N GLN A 88 11.37 15.46 19.80
CA GLN A 88 11.95 14.72 20.93
C GLN A 88 13.45 14.41 20.73
N VAL A 89 13.84 13.95 19.54
CA VAL A 89 15.25 13.67 19.23
C VAL A 89 16.12 14.93 19.34
N LEU A 90 15.64 16.05 18.80
CA LEU A 90 16.32 17.33 18.87
C LEU A 90 16.45 17.84 20.31
N ALA A 91 15.40 17.69 21.12
CA ALA A 91 15.43 18.04 22.54
C ALA A 91 16.48 17.21 23.31
N VAL A 92 16.56 15.90 23.07
CA VAL A 92 17.60 15.04 23.66
C VAL A 92 18.99 15.50 23.22
N ARG A 93 19.19 15.81 21.92
CA ARG A 93 20.47 16.33 21.41
C ARG A 93 20.85 17.66 22.06
N ALA A 94 19.90 18.57 22.28
CA ALA A 94 20.12 19.84 22.94
C ALA A 94 20.53 19.67 24.42
N ILE A 95 19.81 18.82 25.18
CA ILE A 95 20.13 18.52 26.58
C ILE A 95 21.49 17.82 26.71
N LYS A 96 21.85 16.94 25.77
CA LYS A 96 23.19 16.34 25.75
C LYS A 96 24.29 17.37 25.50
N LYS A 97 24.04 18.37 24.64
CA LYS A 97 25.01 19.45 24.38
C LYS A 97 25.26 20.33 25.60
N SER A 98 24.30 20.44 26.53
CA SER A 98 24.51 21.15 27.81
C SER A 98 25.25 20.33 28.88
N GLY A 99 25.79 19.16 28.52
CA GLY A 99 26.60 18.32 29.41
C GLY A 99 25.83 17.31 30.24
N VAL A 100 24.51 17.20 30.06
CA VAL A 100 23.68 16.21 30.76
C VAL A 100 23.91 14.82 30.17
N SER A 101 23.94 13.80 31.04
CA SER A 101 24.13 12.41 30.61
C SER A 101 23.00 11.95 29.68
N THR A 102 23.33 11.06 28.74
CA THR A 102 22.34 10.56 27.76
C THR A 102 21.13 9.93 28.45
N VAL A 103 21.33 9.20 29.55
CA VAL A 103 20.24 8.56 30.30
C VAL A 103 19.29 9.58 30.91
N ALA A 104 19.83 10.64 31.52
CA ALA A 104 19.01 11.71 32.09
C ALA A 104 18.28 12.51 31.01
N ALA A 105 18.93 12.79 29.87
CA ALA A 105 18.31 13.47 28.74
C ALA A 105 17.12 12.68 28.15
N LEU A 106 17.28 11.36 27.95
CA LEU A 106 16.22 10.48 27.47
C LEU A 106 15.04 10.44 28.43
N LYS A 107 15.31 10.38 29.74
CA LYS A 107 14.28 10.40 30.79
C LYS A 107 13.53 11.72 30.83
N ALA A 108 14.24 12.85 30.69
CA ALA A 108 13.63 14.19 30.71
C ALA A 108 12.68 14.41 29.53
N VAL A 109 13.02 13.90 28.34
CA VAL A 109 12.20 14.05 27.12
C VAL A 109 11.12 12.97 27.01
N GLY A 110 11.24 11.87 27.76
CA GLY A 110 10.27 10.77 27.73
C GLY A 110 10.35 9.93 26.44
N ILE A 111 11.57 9.68 25.95
CA ILE A 111 11.81 8.82 24.79
C ILE A 111 12.70 7.64 25.17
N SER A 112 12.36 6.44 24.68
CA SER A 112 13.19 5.26 24.89
C SER A 112 14.50 5.36 24.12
N ARG A 113 15.53 4.63 24.56
CA ARG A 113 16.81 4.58 23.85
C ARG A 113 16.67 4.09 22.40
N SER A 114 15.89 3.02 22.18
CA SER A 114 15.62 2.50 20.83
C SER A 114 14.89 3.53 19.97
N GLY A 115 13.85 4.17 20.52
CA GLY A 115 13.11 5.22 19.83
C GLY A 115 14.02 6.39 19.44
N TYR A 116 14.91 6.83 20.33
CA TYR A 116 15.88 7.87 20.03
C TYR A 116 16.83 7.49 18.89
N CYS A 117 17.34 6.25 18.87
CA CYS A 117 18.21 5.77 17.79
C CYS A 117 17.47 5.69 16.45
N ASP A 118 16.29 5.05 16.43
CA ASP A 118 15.53 4.82 15.21
C ASP A 118 15.07 6.14 14.58
N TRP A 119 14.54 7.06 15.40
CA TRP A 119 14.11 8.37 14.93
C TRP A 119 15.29 9.30 14.65
N GLY A 120 16.44 9.10 15.30
CA GLY A 120 17.68 9.80 14.99
C GLY A 120 18.17 9.51 13.57
N ILE A 121 18.20 8.24 13.16
CA ILE A 121 18.58 7.84 11.79
C ILE A 121 17.62 8.46 10.76
N LYS A 122 16.31 8.42 11.04
CA LYS A 122 15.29 9.01 10.15
C LYS A 122 15.41 10.53 10.04
N LEU A 123 15.72 11.20 11.15
CA LEU A 123 15.93 12.65 11.18
C LEU A 123 17.13 13.04 10.32
N ASP A 124 18.25 12.35 10.50
CA ASP A 124 19.48 12.62 9.75
C ASP A 124 19.31 12.30 8.25
N ALA A 125 18.54 11.26 7.91
CA ALA A 125 18.17 10.97 6.53
C ALA A 125 17.28 12.07 5.91
N ASN A 126 16.36 12.65 6.69
CA ASN A 126 15.50 13.74 6.21
C ASN A 126 16.30 15.01 5.90
N PHE A 127 17.22 15.41 6.78
CA PHE A 127 18.09 16.57 6.53
C PHE A 127 18.97 16.39 5.29
N ARG A 128 19.52 15.19 5.07
CA ARG A 128 20.32 14.89 3.86
C ARG A 128 19.51 14.92 2.57
N ALA A 129 18.21 14.61 2.63
CA ALA A 129 17.33 14.67 1.48
C ALA A 129 16.93 16.11 1.11
N GLU A 130 17.00 17.05 2.06
CA GLU A 130 16.71 18.48 1.84
C GLU A 130 17.92 19.26 1.31
N GLU A 131 19.13 18.70 1.38
CA GLU A 131 20.38 19.29 0.85
C GLU A 131 20.68 18.90 -0.62
N LEU A 132 19.84 18.06 -1.24
CA LEU A 132 19.93 17.60 -2.64
C LEU A 132 18.83 18.22 -3.51
#